data_AF-A0A5B0MCJ8-F1
#
_entry.id   AF-A0A5B0MCJ8-F1
#
_cell.length_a   1.000
_cell.length_b   1.000
_cell.length_c   1.000
_cell.angle_alpha   90.00
_cell.angle_beta   90.00
_cell.angle_gamma   90.00
#
_symmetry.space_group_name_H-M   'P 1'
#
loop_
_entity.id
_entity.type
_entity.pdbx_description
1 polymer ?
#
loop_
_entity_poly.entity_id
_entity_poly.type
_entity_poly.pdbx_seq_one_letter_code
_entity_poly.pdbx_strand_id
1 'polypeptide(L)'
;MDMSSSNPNQLAPITPEAALLQLQQQMQEMVVEIKHLKANPPQTPVVVQPSTSTSWQEIIFRNFLKSSVTLHSEVNPDKPILAYDGSNYQMCEDALDGTLKHAFSVTESVIKKTNSFKELSSEENNAVPTLIKNTIIKPLRDKIISVGEKNANKMFTSLKTKCQRSDRRHKINLMAKLIELVNDATAADEFTISKWANLVSDLTQSKMTLDEAVGILLQSHFKPPCGIDKKTFEFSVDQNLNDKDSPSFDDVTTIIQSASSKLKPKAGALDYVPMDLDRIQAFNGGNRK
;
A
#
# COMPACT_ATOMS: atom_id res chain seq x y z
N MET A 1 32.55 20.77 -85.43
CA MET A 1 33.89 20.31 -84.99
C MET A 1 34.86 21.29 -85.63
N ASP A 2 35.53 22.19 -84.94
CA ASP A 2 36.15 22.08 -83.62
C ASP A 2 36.16 23.41 -82.85
N MET A 3 36.25 23.30 -81.52
CA MET A 3 36.27 24.41 -80.56
C MET A 3 37.69 24.96 -80.38
N SER A 4 37.83 26.27 -80.15
CA SER A 4 38.99 26.82 -79.45
C SER A 4 38.51 27.81 -78.40
N SER A 5 38.46 27.30 -77.17
CA SER A 5 38.17 28.03 -75.94
C SER A 5 39.46 28.68 -75.44
N SER A 6 39.48 30.01 -75.33
CA SER A 6 40.51 30.74 -74.58
C SER A 6 40.00 30.99 -73.18
N ASN A 7 40.70 30.43 -72.20
CA ASN A 7 40.40 30.41 -70.78
C ASN A 7 40.73 31.77 -70.10
N PRO A 8 39.77 32.50 -69.49
CA PRO A 8 40.06 33.68 -68.69
C PRO A 8 39.84 33.36 -67.20
N ASN A 9 40.82 32.74 -66.56
CA ASN A 9 40.86 32.67 -65.09
C ASN A 9 42.31 32.80 -64.62
N GLN A 10 42.81 34.04 -64.65
CA GLN A 10 43.96 34.47 -63.85
C GLN A 10 43.41 35.35 -62.72
N LEU A 11 43.24 34.79 -61.53
CA LEU A 11 42.94 35.54 -60.32
C LEU A 11 44.18 36.36 -59.93
N ALA A 12 44.03 37.68 -59.84
CA ALA A 12 45.08 38.56 -59.35
C ALA A 12 45.35 38.31 -57.84
N PRO A 13 46.61 38.33 -57.38
CA PRO A 13 46.91 38.14 -55.96
C PRO A 13 46.49 39.37 -55.17
N ILE A 14 45.59 39.17 -54.20
CA ILE A 14 45.09 40.20 -53.28
C ILE A 14 46.28 40.65 -52.40
N THR A 15 46.60 41.94 -52.43
CA THR A 15 47.69 42.50 -51.62
C THR A 15 47.33 42.47 -50.12
N PRO A 16 48.31 42.32 -49.20
CA PRO A 16 48.05 42.27 -47.76
C PRO A 16 47.29 43.49 -47.23
N GLU A 17 47.48 44.64 -47.86
CA GLU A 17 46.81 45.89 -47.53
C GLU A 17 45.33 45.90 -47.93
N ALA A 18 44.99 45.28 -49.07
CA ALA A 18 43.60 45.10 -49.48
C ALA A 18 42.85 44.12 -48.56
N ALA A 19 43.54 43.07 -48.08
CA ALA A 19 42.98 42.13 -47.11
C ALA A 19 42.71 42.79 -45.74
N LEU A 20 43.59 43.69 -45.29
CA LEU A 20 43.39 44.45 -44.06
C LEU A 20 42.22 45.44 -44.15
N LEU A 21 42.10 46.16 -45.26
CA LEU A 21 40.97 47.06 -45.51
C LEU A 21 39.64 46.28 -45.56
N GLN A 22 39.65 45.10 -46.18
CA GLN A 22 38.48 44.23 -46.24
C GLN A 22 38.07 43.73 -44.85
N LEU A 23 39.04 43.32 -44.02
CA LEU A 23 38.76 42.90 -42.65
C LEU A 23 38.22 44.06 -41.79
N GLN A 24 38.76 45.26 -41.96
CA GLN A 24 38.30 46.45 -41.25
C GLN A 24 36.87 46.82 -41.64
N GLN A 25 36.54 46.75 -42.93
CA GLN A 25 35.18 46.98 -43.43
C GLN A 25 34.19 45.95 -42.89
N GLN A 26 34.59 44.68 -42.84
CA GLN A 26 33.76 43.59 -42.32
C GLN A 26 33.50 43.73 -40.81
N MET A 27 34.48 44.20 -40.03
CA MET A 27 34.24 44.52 -38.62
C MET A 27 33.29 45.71 -38.45
N GLN A 28 33.38 46.72 -39.32
CA GLN A 28 32.49 47.88 -39.26
C GLN A 28 31.04 47.49 -39.55
N GLU A 29 30.81 46.62 -40.53
CA GLU A 29 29.49 46.07 -40.86
C GLU A 29 28.91 45.24 -39.70
N MET A 30 29.73 44.39 -39.08
CA MET A 30 29.32 43.58 -37.93
C MET A 30 28.93 44.44 -36.71
N VAL A 31 29.64 45.55 -36.47
CA VAL A 31 29.30 46.50 -35.39
C VAL A 31 27.99 47.23 -35.68
N VAL A 32 27.72 47.57 -36.94
CA VAL A 32 26.45 48.17 -37.36
C VAL A 32 25.30 47.17 -37.21
N GLU A 33 25.51 45.91 -37.58
CA GLU A 33 24.52 44.84 -37.45
C GLU A 33 24.18 44.56 -35.98
N ILE A 34 25.18 44.52 -35.08
CA ILE A 34 24.97 44.39 -33.63
C ILE A 34 24.19 45.60 -33.07
N LYS A 35 24.51 46.83 -33.52
CA LYS A 35 23.75 48.02 -33.10
C LYS A 35 22.30 47.98 -33.61
N HIS A 36 22.06 47.47 -34.81
CA HIS A 36 20.72 47.32 -35.38
C HIS A 36 19.90 46.24 -34.64
N LEU A 37 20.51 45.10 -34.31
CA LEU A 37 19.89 44.03 -33.52
C LEU A 37 19.56 44.45 -32.08
N LYS A 38 20.35 45.38 -31.51
CA LYS A 38 20.15 45.91 -30.16
C LYS A 38 19.10 47.03 -30.10
N ALA A 39 18.89 47.76 -31.19
CA ALA A 39 17.90 48.84 -31.30
C ALA A 39 16.49 48.33 -31.68
N ASN A 40 16.41 47.21 -32.40
CA ASN A 40 15.15 46.56 -32.78
C ASN A 40 15.18 45.09 -32.31
N PRO A 41 14.74 44.78 -31.07
CA PRO A 41 14.49 43.40 -30.71
C PRO A 41 13.44 42.83 -31.68
N PRO A 42 13.63 41.62 -32.23
CA PRO A 42 12.66 41.04 -33.13
C PRO A 42 11.30 40.97 -32.42
N GLN A 43 10.28 41.57 -33.03
CA GLN A 43 8.89 41.26 -32.69
C GLN A 43 8.73 39.76 -32.96
N THR A 44 8.74 38.97 -31.89
CA THR A 44 8.36 37.56 -31.95
C THR A 44 6.98 37.49 -32.61
N PRO A 45 6.77 36.63 -33.61
CA PRO A 45 5.41 36.24 -33.96
C PRO A 45 4.78 35.75 -32.66
N VAL A 46 3.55 36.19 -32.38
CA VAL A 46 2.74 35.65 -31.28
C VAL A 46 2.49 34.18 -31.61
N VAL A 47 3.46 33.34 -31.28
CA VAL A 47 3.25 31.93 -31.05
C VAL A 47 2.35 31.94 -29.83
N VAL A 48 1.08 31.59 -30.03
CA VAL A 48 0.24 31.07 -28.96
C VAL A 48 1.02 29.90 -28.38
N GLN A 49 1.81 30.14 -27.34
CA GLN A 49 2.37 29.07 -26.54
C GLN A 49 1.16 28.28 -26.03
N PRO A 50 1.04 26.97 -26.32
CA PRO A 50 0.22 26.14 -25.46
C PRO A 50 0.91 26.20 -24.10
N SER A 51 0.38 27.01 -23.19
CA SER A 51 0.77 27.02 -21.80
C SER A 51 0.24 25.75 -21.15
N THR A 52 0.82 24.61 -21.51
CA THR A 52 0.71 23.37 -20.75
C THR A 52 2.08 22.72 -20.79
N SER A 53 3.02 23.29 -20.03
CA SER A 53 4.03 22.45 -19.40
C SER A 53 3.28 21.58 -18.39
N THR A 54 2.59 20.55 -18.89
CA THR A 54 1.92 19.55 -18.06
C THR A 54 3.01 18.95 -17.19
N SER A 55 2.94 19.16 -15.88
CA SER A 55 3.93 18.57 -14.98
C SER A 55 3.93 17.04 -15.20
N TRP A 56 5.07 16.39 -15.03
CA TRP A 56 5.14 14.92 -15.11
C TRP A 56 4.08 14.24 -14.22
N GLN A 57 3.72 14.86 -13.10
CA GLN A 57 2.67 14.40 -12.20
C GLN A 57 1.28 14.44 -12.86
N GLU A 58 0.96 15.52 -13.59
CA GLU A 58 -0.29 15.62 -14.32
C GLU A 58 -0.35 14.63 -15.48
N ILE A 59 0.79 14.30 -16.12
CA ILE A 59 0.86 13.22 -17.12
C ILE A 59 0.55 11.85 -16.48
N ILE A 60 1.18 11.53 -15.35
CA ILE A 60 0.95 10.27 -14.62
C ILE A 60 -0.51 10.17 -14.19
N PHE A 61 -1.08 11.24 -13.64
CA PHE A 61 -2.47 11.28 -13.22
C PHE A 61 -3.44 11.13 -14.40
N ARG A 62 -3.18 11.81 -15.54
CA ARG A 62 -3.97 11.63 -16.77
C ARG A 62 -3.89 10.18 -17.28
N ASN A 63 -2.72 9.56 -17.22
CA ASN A 63 -2.53 8.15 -17.60
C ASN A 63 -3.32 7.22 -16.67
N PHE A 64 -3.33 7.50 -15.36
CA PHE A 64 -4.16 6.78 -14.39
C PHE A 64 -5.65 6.88 -14.72
N LEU A 65 -6.15 8.09 -15.00
CA LEU A 65 -7.55 8.30 -15.36
C LEU A 65 -7.92 7.60 -16.68
N LYS A 66 -6.99 7.54 -17.63
CA LYS A 66 -7.19 6.88 -18.94
C LYS A 66 -7.16 5.36 -18.82
N SER A 67 -6.19 4.80 -18.08
CA SER A 67 -6.03 3.36 -17.88
C SER A 67 -5.35 3.06 -16.55
N SER A 68 -6.17 2.97 -15.49
CA SER A 68 -5.67 2.66 -14.14
C SER A 68 -5.02 1.27 -14.03
N VAL A 69 -5.45 0.32 -14.86
CA VAL A 69 -4.89 -1.05 -14.92
C VAL A 69 -3.49 -1.08 -15.55
N THR A 70 -3.25 -0.25 -16.56
CA THR A 70 -1.93 -0.14 -17.18
C THR A 70 -0.93 0.43 -16.19
N LEU A 71 -1.27 1.55 -15.53
CA LEU A 71 -0.39 2.14 -14.52
C LEU A 71 -0.13 1.17 -13.37
N HIS A 72 -1.16 0.42 -12.93
CA HIS A 72 -0.99 -0.60 -11.89
C HIS A 72 0.01 -1.69 -12.30
N SER A 73 -0.01 -2.11 -13.57
CA SER A 73 0.91 -3.10 -14.11
C SER A 73 2.35 -2.58 -14.24
N GLU A 74 2.54 -1.28 -14.44
CA GLU A 74 3.85 -0.64 -14.49
C GLU A 74 4.45 -0.46 -13.08
N VAL A 75 3.61 -0.10 -12.11
CA VAL A 75 4.03 0.11 -10.71
C VAL A 75 4.24 -1.21 -9.97
N ASN A 76 3.48 -2.26 -10.32
CA ASN A 76 3.52 -3.56 -9.66
C ASN A 76 3.78 -4.69 -10.67
N PRO A 77 5.05 -5.07 -10.90
CA PRO A 77 5.41 -6.11 -11.87
C PRO A 77 4.73 -7.46 -11.62
N ASP A 78 4.54 -7.83 -10.35
CA ASP A 78 3.94 -9.10 -9.93
C ASP A 78 2.42 -9.16 -10.13
N LYS A 79 1.78 -8.01 -10.37
CA LYS A 79 0.33 -7.86 -10.63
C LYS A 79 -0.53 -8.71 -9.69
N PRO A 80 -0.41 -8.51 -8.36
CA PRO A 80 -1.08 -9.37 -7.40
C PRO A 80 -2.60 -9.31 -7.57
N ILE A 81 -3.22 -10.47 -7.77
CA ILE A 81 -4.67 -10.64 -7.83
C ILE A 81 -5.16 -11.18 -6.49
N LEU A 82 -6.12 -10.49 -5.90
CA LEU A 82 -6.70 -10.89 -4.62
C LEU A 82 -7.41 -12.24 -4.75
N ALA A 83 -6.94 -13.19 -3.96
CA ALA A 83 -7.50 -14.52 -3.85
C ALA A 83 -8.91 -14.46 -3.24
N TYR A 84 -9.76 -15.43 -3.58
CA TYR A 84 -11.13 -15.49 -3.08
C TYR A 84 -11.20 -15.58 -1.55
N ASP A 85 -10.25 -16.30 -0.98
CA ASP A 85 -10.12 -16.49 0.46
C ASP A 85 -9.47 -15.30 1.16
N GLY A 86 -8.94 -14.30 0.45
CA GLY A 86 -8.28 -13.12 1.03
C GLY A 86 -6.90 -13.39 1.64
N SER A 87 -6.29 -14.56 1.42
CA SER A 87 -4.99 -14.94 1.98
C SER A 87 -3.85 -13.97 1.63
N ASN A 88 -3.88 -13.38 0.43
CA ASN A 88 -2.90 -12.40 -0.04
C ASN A 88 -3.39 -10.94 0.05
N TYR A 89 -4.36 -10.66 0.94
CA TYR A 89 -4.98 -9.33 1.04
C TYR A 89 -3.96 -8.21 1.25
N GLN A 90 -3.00 -8.39 2.16
CA GLN A 90 -2.02 -7.34 2.43
C GLN A 90 -1.17 -6.99 1.20
N MET A 91 -0.74 -8.01 0.45
CA MET A 91 0.03 -7.83 -0.79
C MET A 91 -0.79 -7.04 -1.84
N CYS A 92 -2.09 -7.37 -1.97
CA CYS A 92 -2.98 -6.66 -2.88
C CYS A 92 -3.30 -5.24 -2.41
N GLU A 93 -3.51 -5.03 -1.10
CA GLU A 93 -3.74 -3.70 -0.52
C GLU A 93 -2.52 -2.80 -0.74
N ASP A 94 -1.32 -3.30 -0.49
CA ASP A 94 -0.07 -2.55 -0.70
C ASP A 94 0.14 -2.20 -2.18
N ALA A 95 -0.13 -3.13 -3.09
CA ALA A 95 0.01 -2.88 -4.53
C ALA A 95 -0.99 -1.84 -5.04
N LEU A 96 -2.23 -1.89 -4.53
CA LEU A 96 -3.24 -0.86 -4.78
C LEU A 96 -2.79 0.50 -4.22
N ASP A 97 -2.36 0.55 -2.97
CA ASP A 97 -1.91 1.78 -2.33
C ASP A 97 -0.71 2.38 -3.08
N GLY A 98 0.26 1.55 -3.48
CA GLY A 98 1.41 1.97 -4.28
C GLY A 98 1.02 2.59 -5.62
N THR A 99 0.03 2.01 -6.31
CA THR A 99 -0.51 2.61 -7.55
C THR A 99 -1.17 3.95 -7.30
N LEU A 100 -1.98 4.06 -6.25
CA LEU A 100 -2.66 5.31 -5.92
C LEU A 100 -1.66 6.39 -5.48
N LYS A 101 -0.67 6.05 -4.66
CA LYS A 101 0.42 6.93 -4.26
C LYS A 101 1.17 7.48 -5.47
N HIS A 102 1.47 6.62 -6.43
CA HIS A 102 2.12 7.01 -7.67
C HIS A 102 1.21 7.93 -8.53
N ALA A 103 -0.07 7.56 -8.69
CA ALA A 103 -1.04 8.33 -9.46
C ALA A 103 -1.30 9.74 -8.89
N PHE A 104 -1.44 9.84 -7.57
CA PHE A 104 -1.73 11.09 -6.86
C PHE A 104 -0.47 11.85 -6.43
N SER A 105 0.72 11.30 -6.68
CA SER A 105 2.00 11.89 -6.25
C SER A 105 2.07 12.17 -4.75
N VAL A 106 1.54 11.26 -3.93
CA VAL A 106 1.54 11.37 -2.47
C VAL A 106 2.47 10.35 -1.81
N THR A 107 3.12 10.76 -0.72
CA THR A 107 4.03 9.90 0.06
C THR A 107 3.30 9.10 1.14
N GLU A 108 2.15 9.61 1.60
CA GLU A 108 1.28 8.95 2.57
C GLU A 108 0.37 7.93 1.90
N SER A 109 -0.14 6.98 2.68
CA SER A 109 -1.07 5.96 2.19
C SER A 109 -2.42 6.59 1.86
N VAL A 110 -2.88 6.39 0.62
CA VAL A 110 -4.21 6.83 0.16
C VAL A 110 -5.27 5.93 0.77
N ILE A 111 -4.99 4.63 0.85
CA ILE A 111 -5.92 3.62 1.35
C ILE A 111 -6.13 3.72 2.86
N LYS A 112 -5.06 3.94 3.63
CA LYS A 112 -5.13 3.94 5.09
C LYS A 112 -5.65 5.25 5.67
N LYS A 113 -5.63 6.33 4.90
CA LYS A 113 -6.20 7.61 5.32
C LYS A 113 -7.73 7.49 5.40
N THR A 114 -8.28 7.86 6.55
CA THR A 114 -9.72 7.79 6.80
C THR A 114 -10.44 8.73 5.83
N ASN A 115 -11.50 8.24 5.17
CA ASN A 115 -12.31 8.99 4.20
C ASN A 115 -11.64 9.38 2.87
N SER A 116 -10.46 8.86 2.51
CA SER A 116 -9.76 9.25 1.26
C SER A 116 -10.59 9.12 -0.01
N PHE A 117 -11.55 8.21 -0.02
CA PHE A 117 -12.40 7.98 -1.19
C PHE A 117 -13.73 8.75 -1.17
N LYS A 118 -13.99 9.57 -0.13
CA LYS A 118 -15.21 10.39 -0.04
C LYS A 118 -15.14 11.67 -0.88
N GLU A 119 -13.93 12.17 -1.14
CA GLU A 119 -13.69 13.42 -1.85
C GLU A 119 -13.26 13.22 -3.32
N LEU A 120 -13.37 11.99 -3.84
CA LEU A 120 -12.98 11.71 -5.22
C LEU A 120 -13.86 12.47 -6.23
N SER A 121 -13.22 13.04 -7.24
CA SER A 121 -13.87 13.58 -8.43
C SER A 121 -14.66 12.49 -9.17
N SER A 122 -15.51 12.88 -10.12
CA SER A 122 -16.28 11.93 -10.95
C SER A 122 -15.35 11.01 -11.76
N GLU A 123 -14.26 11.56 -12.30
CA GLU A 123 -13.25 10.85 -13.07
C GLU A 123 -12.49 9.83 -12.21
N GLU A 124 -12.08 10.24 -11.01
CA GLU A 124 -11.41 9.37 -10.04
C GLU A 124 -12.34 8.26 -9.54
N ASN A 125 -13.63 8.57 -9.32
CA ASN A 125 -14.67 7.59 -8.99
C ASN A 125 -15.02 6.64 -10.15
N ASN A 126 -14.43 6.80 -11.34
CA ASN A 126 -14.47 5.80 -12.41
C ASN A 126 -13.17 5.00 -12.47
N ALA A 127 -12.02 5.66 -12.36
CA ALA A 127 -10.69 5.05 -12.45
C ALA A 127 -10.37 4.13 -11.27
N VAL A 128 -10.66 4.57 -10.04
CA VAL A 128 -10.35 3.81 -8.80
C VAL A 128 -11.19 2.54 -8.68
N PRO A 129 -12.53 2.54 -8.87
CA PRO A 129 -13.30 1.31 -8.88
C PRO A 129 -12.89 0.35 -9.99
N THR A 130 -12.49 0.87 -11.16
CA THR A 130 -11.98 0.06 -12.26
C THR A 130 -10.68 -0.62 -11.87
N LEU A 131 -9.76 0.09 -11.22
CA LEU A 131 -8.54 -0.49 -10.67
C LEU A 131 -8.88 -1.63 -9.70
N ILE A 132 -9.68 -1.34 -8.66
CA ILE A 132 -10.06 -2.32 -7.63
C ILE A 132 -10.69 -3.57 -8.25
N LYS A 133 -11.59 -3.43 -9.24
CA LYS A 133 -12.20 -4.59 -9.91
C LYS A 133 -11.15 -5.46 -10.60
N ASN A 134 -10.15 -4.86 -11.22
CA ASN A 134 -9.14 -5.59 -11.98
C ASN A 134 -8.07 -6.25 -11.11
N THR A 135 -7.92 -5.85 -9.85
CA THR A 135 -7.02 -6.51 -8.88
C THR A 135 -7.69 -7.64 -8.10
N ILE A 136 -8.94 -8.00 -8.42
CA ILE A 136 -9.70 -9.03 -7.69
C ILE A 136 -10.11 -10.17 -8.63
N ILE A 137 -10.01 -11.40 -8.13
CA ILE A 137 -10.45 -12.59 -8.86
C ILE A 137 -11.97 -12.55 -9.15
N LYS A 138 -12.36 -13.05 -10.32
CA LYS A 138 -13.73 -12.90 -10.85
C LYS A 138 -14.85 -13.29 -9.87
N PRO A 139 -14.81 -14.43 -9.15
CA PRO A 139 -15.90 -14.79 -8.24
C PRO A 139 -16.09 -13.80 -7.08
N LEU A 140 -14.99 -13.28 -6.53
CA LEU A 140 -15.04 -12.27 -5.46
C LEU A 140 -15.49 -10.92 -6.00
N ARG A 141 -15.02 -10.55 -7.20
CA ARG A 141 -15.44 -9.35 -7.93
C ARG A 141 -16.95 -9.35 -8.18
N ASP A 142 -17.50 -10.43 -8.70
CA ASP A 142 -18.94 -10.54 -9.02
C ASP A 142 -19.80 -10.39 -7.76
N LYS A 143 -19.34 -10.96 -6.64
CA LYS A 143 -19.97 -10.81 -5.31
C LYS A 143 -19.90 -9.39 -4.75
N ILE A 144 -18.89 -8.59 -5.12
CA ILE A 144 -18.77 -7.19 -4.70
C ILE A 144 -19.63 -6.30 -5.61
N ILE A 145 -19.64 -6.57 -6.93
CA ILE A 145 -20.43 -5.83 -7.92
C ILE A 145 -21.93 -6.06 -7.72
N SER A 146 -22.35 -7.27 -7.36
CA SER A 146 -23.77 -7.61 -7.17
C SER A 146 -24.45 -6.85 -6.03
N VAL A 147 -23.67 -6.27 -5.10
CA VAL A 147 -24.19 -5.40 -4.03
C VAL A 147 -24.62 -4.02 -4.58
N GLY A 148 -24.41 -3.74 -5.86
CA GLY A 148 -24.85 -2.50 -6.52
C GLY A 148 -23.98 -1.27 -6.22
N GLU A 149 -22.87 -1.47 -5.52
CA GLU A 149 -22.00 -0.38 -5.07
C GLU A 149 -20.96 -0.04 -6.15
N LYS A 150 -21.14 1.12 -6.80
CA LYS A 150 -20.23 1.64 -7.82
C LYS A 150 -19.14 2.57 -7.28
N ASN A 151 -19.25 2.99 -6.02
CA ASN A 151 -18.36 3.95 -5.39
C ASN A 151 -17.10 3.25 -4.81
N ALA A 152 -15.93 3.85 -5.03
CA ALA A 152 -14.63 3.32 -4.59
C ALA A 152 -14.57 3.04 -3.08
N ASN A 153 -15.09 3.96 -2.25
CA ASN A 153 -15.06 3.86 -0.80
C ASN A 153 -15.81 2.62 -0.31
N LYS A 154 -17.02 2.42 -0.85
CA LYS A 154 -17.87 1.29 -0.47
C LYS A 154 -17.30 -0.04 -0.95
N MET A 155 -16.79 -0.08 -2.18
CA MET A 155 -16.10 -1.26 -2.71
C MET A 155 -14.88 -1.63 -1.86
N PHE A 156 -14.05 -0.65 -1.52
CA PHE A 156 -12.85 -0.88 -0.71
C PHE A 156 -13.21 -1.30 0.72
N THR A 157 -14.20 -0.66 1.35
CA THR A 157 -14.68 -1.05 2.70
C THR A 157 -15.20 -2.48 2.71
N SER A 158 -16.03 -2.84 1.73
CA SER A 158 -16.56 -4.20 1.57
C SER A 158 -15.45 -5.24 1.35
N LEU A 159 -14.40 -4.87 0.62
CA LEU A 159 -13.21 -5.70 0.44
C LEU A 159 -12.47 -5.89 1.76
N LYS A 160 -12.16 -4.77 2.44
CA LYS A 160 -11.44 -4.74 3.71
C LYS A 160 -12.12 -5.61 4.76
N THR A 161 -13.42 -5.43 4.99
CA THR A 161 -14.15 -6.24 5.99
C THR A 161 -14.15 -7.74 5.67
N LYS A 162 -14.26 -8.12 4.40
CA LYS A 162 -14.24 -9.55 4.02
C LYS A 162 -12.86 -10.16 4.16
N CYS A 163 -11.82 -9.40 3.83
CA CYS A 163 -10.45 -9.90 3.78
C CYS A 163 -9.70 -9.76 5.11
N GLN A 164 -10.06 -8.81 5.98
CA GLN A 164 -9.48 -8.68 7.32
C GLN A 164 -9.65 -9.96 8.15
N ARG A 165 -10.82 -10.58 8.07
CA ARG A 165 -11.08 -11.87 8.75
C ARG A 165 -10.15 -12.97 8.25
N SER A 166 -9.90 -12.98 6.95
CA SER A 166 -9.03 -13.95 6.31
C SER A 166 -7.56 -13.72 6.63
N ASP A 167 -7.10 -12.46 6.62
CA ASP A 167 -5.75 -12.05 7.03
C ASP A 167 -5.48 -12.51 8.47
N ARG A 168 -6.41 -12.21 9.40
CA ARG A 168 -6.32 -12.69 10.78
C ARG A 168 -6.25 -14.21 10.86
N ARG A 169 -7.13 -14.92 10.14
CA ARG A 169 -7.15 -16.39 10.15
C ARG A 169 -5.87 -16.98 9.58
N HIS A 170 -5.31 -16.35 8.55
CA HIS A 170 -4.03 -16.72 7.95
C HIS A 170 -2.89 -16.56 8.96
N LYS A 171 -2.79 -15.42 9.66
CA LYS A 171 -1.81 -15.20 10.72
C LYS A 171 -1.92 -16.21 11.88
N ILE A 172 -3.15 -16.52 12.31
CA ILE A 172 -3.40 -17.57 13.31
C ILE A 172 -2.89 -18.94 12.81
N ASN A 173 -3.12 -19.27 11.54
CA ASN A 173 -2.63 -20.52 10.95
C ASN A 173 -1.09 -20.57 10.88
N LEU A 174 -0.44 -19.47 10.50
CA LEU A 174 1.02 -19.37 10.52
C LEU A 174 1.58 -19.58 11.94
N MET A 175 0.95 -18.99 12.96
CA MET A 175 1.35 -19.21 14.36
C MET A 175 1.12 -20.65 14.83
N ALA A 176 0.04 -21.30 14.40
CA ALA A 176 -0.18 -22.71 14.68
C ALA A 176 0.93 -23.58 14.06
N LYS A 177 1.30 -23.33 12.80
CA LYS A 177 2.43 -24.01 12.13
C LYS A 177 3.77 -23.77 12.84
N LEU A 178 3.99 -22.56 13.35
CA LEU A 178 5.19 -22.25 14.14
C LEU A 178 5.26 -23.11 15.39
N ILE A 179 4.15 -23.22 16.12
CA ILE A 179 4.06 -24.04 17.33
C ILE A 179 4.24 -25.52 17.00
N GLU A 180 3.68 -26.00 15.89
CA GLU A 180 3.89 -27.37 15.41
C GLU A 180 5.37 -27.64 15.13
N LEU A 181 6.05 -26.74 14.41
CA LEU A 181 7.49 -26.87 14.14
C LEU A 181 8.35 -26.79 15.40
N VAL A 182 7.98 -25.95 16.37
CA VAL A 182 8.70 -25.83 17.66
C VAL A 182 8.54 -27.10 18.50
N ASN A 183 7.38 -27.75 18.44
CA ASN A 183 7.09 -28.97 19.21
C ASN A 183 7.40 -30.26 18.45
N ASP A 184 7.93 -30.17 17.22
CA ASP A 184 8.29 -31.33 16.41
C ASP A 184 9.50 -32.03 17.04
N ALA A 185 9.25 -33.22 17.61
CA ALA A 185 10.27 -34.04 18.25
C ALA A 185 11.03 -34.94 17.26
N THR A 186 10.73 -34.86 15.96
CA THR A 186 11.42 -35.65 14.94
C THR A 186 12.85 -35.18 14.72
N ALA A 187 13.72 -36.10 14.30
CA ALA A 187 15.08 -35.74 13.93
C ALA A 187 15.07 -34.87 12.66
N ALA A 188 15.91 -33.83 12.64
CA ALA A 188 16.00 -32.92 11.51
C ALA A 188 16.35 -33.68 10.21
N ASP A 189 15.60 -33.37 9.16
CA ASP A 189 15.81 -33.83 7.79
C ASP A 189 16.36 -32.70 6.90
N GLU A 190 16.69 -33.03 5.64
CA GLU A 190 17.20 -32.07 4.65
C GLU A 190 16.22 -30.90 4.37
N PHE A 191 14.94 -31.09 4.65
CA PHE A 191 13.89 -30.09 4.41
C PHE A 191 13.55 -29.24 5.64
N THR A 192 14.11 -29.56 6.81
CA THR A 192 13.74 -28.91 8.08
C THR A 192 14.04 -27.41 8.02
N ILE A 193 15.23 -27.02 7.59
CA ILE A 193 15.60 -25.60 7.43
C ILE A 193 14.69 -24.91 6.41
N SER A 194 14.35 -25.58 5.31
CA SER A 194 13.46 -25.05 4.27
C SER A 194 12.04 -24.80 4.79
N LYS A 195 11.51 -25.68 5.65
CA LYS A 195 10.20 -25.48 6.32
C LYS A 195 10.22 -24.23 7.20
N TRP A 196 11.28 -24.04 7.98
CA TRP A 196 11.48 -22.84 8.80
C TRP A 196 11.63 -21.58 7.96
N ALA A 197 12.44 -21.61 6.90
CA ALA A 197 12.65 -20.47 6.01
C ALA A 197 11.35 -20.02 5.32
N ASN A 198 10.56 -20.97 4.81
CA ASN A 198 9.26 -20.68 4.20
C ASN A 198 8.30 -20.06 5.22
N LEU A 199 8.21 -20.64 6.42
CA LEU A 199 7.32 -20.10 7.46
C LEU A 199 7.73 -18.69 7.90
N VAL A 200 9.03 -18.43 8.09
CA VAL A 200 9.54 -17.10 8.43
C VAL A 200 9.29 -16.10 7.29
N SER A 201 9.42 -16.53 6.04
CA SER A 201 9.08 -15.73 4.87
C SER A 201 7.59 -15.34 4.89
N ASP A 202 6.70 -16.32 5.08
CA ASP A 202 5.25 -16.09 5.14
C ASP A 202 4.87 -15.17 6.31
N LEU A 203 5.46 -15.38 7.49
CA LEU A 203 5.28 -14.53 8.67
C LEU A 203 5.72 -13.09 8.40
N THR A 204 6.88 -12.92 7.76
CA THR A 204 7.40 -11.60 7.38
C THR A 204 6.49 -10.91 6.37
N GLN A 205 6.02 -11.65 5.37
CA GLN A 205 5.13 -11.14 4.33
C GLN A 205 3.75 -10.74 4.90
N SER A 206 3.26 -11.45 5.93
CA SER A 206 2.00 -11.12 6.61
C SER A 206 2.05 -9.82 7.43
N LYS A 207 3.23 -9.20 7.59
CA LYS A 207 3.47 -8.00 8.41
C LYS A 207 2.99 -8.14 9.86
N MET A 208 2.96 -9.36 10.38
CA MET A 208 2.54 -9.61 11.75
C MET A 208 3.56 -8.99 12.73
N THR A 209 3.06 -8.17 13.64
CA THR A 209 3.89 -7.56 14.68
C THR A 209 4.14 -8.54 15.83
N LEU A 210 5.20 -8.35 16.61
CA LEU A 210 5.45 -9.17 17.80
C LEU A 210 4.29 -9.08 18.79
N ASP A 211 3.73 -7.88 18.97
CA ASP A 211 2.62 -7.64 19.87
C ASP A 211 1.34 -8.39 19.43
N GLU A 212 1.01 -8.34 18.14
CA GLU A 212 -0.07 -9.13 17.55
C GLU A 212 0.17 -10.64 17.70
N ALA A 213 1.42 -11.10 17.50
CA ALA A 213 1.79 -12.51 17.61
C ALA A 213 1.60 -13.05 19.05
N VAL A 214 2.03 -12.29 20.06
CA VAL A 214 1.82 -12.65 21.48
C VAL A 214 0.33 -12.65 21.82
N GLY A 215 -0.44 -11.69 21.28
CA GLY A 215 -1.90 -11.70 21.37
C GLY A 215 -2.53 -12.96 20.77
N ILE A 216 -2.11 -13.38 19.58
CA ILE A 216 -2.58 -14.63 18.94
C ILE A 216 -2.24 -15.84 19.83
N LEU A 217 -1.02 -15.92 20.37
CA LEU A 217 -0.62 -17.01 21.27
C LEU A 217 -1.51 -17.07 22.52
N LEU A 218 -1.76 -15.91 23.14
CA LEU A 218 -2.66 -15.82 24.29
C LEU A 218 -4.06 -16.32 23.93
N GLN A 219 -4.65 -15.83 22.83
CA GLN A 219 -5.96 -16.27 22.36
C GLN A 219 -6.01 -17.79 22.12
N SER A 220 -4.99 -18.37 21.47
CA SER A 220 -4.97 -19.79 21.10
C SER A 220 -4.80 -20.72 22.30
N HIS A 221 -4.14 -20.29 23.38
CA HIS A 221 -3.83 -21.14 24.52
C HIS A 221 -4.60 -20.81 25.79
N PHE A 222 -5.34 -19.70 25.84
CA PHE A 222 -6.12 -19.32 27.01
C PHE A 222 -7.28 -20.30 27.22
N LYS A 223 -7.30 -20.95 28.39
CA LYS A 223 -8.40 -21.81 28.80
C LYS A 223 -9.46 -20.96 29.51
N PRO A 224 -10.75 -21.06 29.13
CA PRO A 224 -11.80 -20.29 29.77
C PRO A 224 -11.93 -20.64 31.27
N PRO A 225 -12.38 -19.69 32.10
CA PRO A 225 -12.70 -19.95 33.50
C PRO A 225 -13.64 -21.15 33.69
N CYS A 226 -13.50 -21.82 34.85
CA CYS A 226 -14.31 -22.98 35.18
C CYS A 226 -15.81 -22.68 35.06
N GLY A 227 -16.55 -23.61 34.45
CA GLY A 227 -17.98 -23.47 34.21
C GLY A 227 -18.35 -22.72 32.93
N ILE A 228 -17.46 -21.98 32.27
CA ILE A 228 -17.78 -21.34 30.99
C ILE A 228 -17.69 -22.37 29.86
N ASP A 229 -18.68 -22.38 28.96
CA ASP A 229 -18.66 -23.24 27.79
C ASP A 229 -17.53 -22.82 26.83
N LYS A 230 -16.61 -23.76 26.56
CA LYS A 230 -15.41 -23.50 25.75
C LYS A 230 -15.72 -22.96 24.36
N LYS A 231 -16.70 -23.53 23.66
CA LYS A 231 -17.03 -23.11 22.30
C LYS A 231 -17.69 -21.74 22.28
N THR A 232 -18.56 -21.46 23.25
CA THR A 232 -19.17 -20.13 23.40
C THR A 232 -18.13 -19.06 23.72
N PHE A 233 -17.15 -19.39 24.56
CA PHE A 233 -16.04 -18.49 24.88
C PHE A 233 -15.16 -18.21 23.66
N GLU A 234 -14.67 -19.25 23.00
CA GLU A 234 -13.83 -19.12 21.79
C GLU A 234 -14.56 -18.33 20.70
N PHE A 235 -15.84 -18.61 20.46
CA PHE A 235 -16.65 -17.88 19.50
C PHE A 235 -16.79 -16.39 19.87
N SER A 236 -17.02 -16.07 21.14
CA SER A 236 -17.15 -14.69 21.60
C SER A 236 -15.85 -13.90 21.43
N VAL A 237 -14.71 -14.51 21.78
CA VAL A 237 -13.39 -13.90 21.62
C VAL A 237 -13.05 -13.71 20.14
N ASP A 238 -13.23 -14.74 19.31
CA ASP A 238 -13.01 -14.68 17.86
C ASP A 238 -13.86 -13.58 17.22
N GLN A 239 -15.15 -13.50 17.58
CA GLN A 239 -16.07 -12.52 17.00
C GLN A 239 -15.61 -11.08 17.30
N ASN A 240 -15.24 -10.78 18.55
CA ASN A 240 -14.80 -9.43 18.92
C ASN A 240 -13.43 -9.08 18.31
N LEU A 241 -12.53 -10.06 18.18
CA LEU A 241 -11.20 -9.84 17.60
C LEU A 241 -11.23 -9.70 16.08
N ASN A 242 -12.20 -10.34 15.41
CA ASN A 242 -12.38 -10.22 13.96
C ASN A 242 -12.83 -8.82 13.50
N ASP A 243 -13.36 -8.01 14.41
CA ASP A 243 -13.80 -6.63 14.11
C ASP A 243 -12.67 -5.60 14.33
N LYS A 244 -11.52 -6.02 14.85
CA LYS A 244 -10.34 -5.17 15.07
C LYS A 244 -9.27 -5.41 14.01
N ASP A 245 -8.69 -4.32 13.51
CA ASP A 245 -7.58 -4.35 12.57
C ASP A 245 -6.27 -4.57 13.34
N SER A 246 -5.57 -5.68 13.09
CA SER A 246 -4.31 -6.06 13.76
C SER A 246 -4.34 -5.90 15.30
N PRO A 247 -5.16 -6.68 16.04
CA PRO A 247 -5.36 -6.52 17.47
C PRO A 247 -4.07 -6.71 18.27
N SER A 248 -3.80 -5.75 19.17
CA SER A 248 -2.66 -5.77 20.09
C SER A 248 -2.81 -6.83 21.19
N PHE A 249 -1.74 -7.08 21.94
CA PHE A 249 -1.81 -7.90 23.15
C PHE A 249 -2.82 -7.35 24.16
N ASP A 250 -2.85 -6.03 24.35
CA ASP A 250 -3.78 -5.35 25.25
C ASP A 250 -5.24 -5.49 24.79
N ASP A 251 -5.47 -5.41 23.47
CA ASP A 251 -6.79 -5.64 22.87
C ASP A 251 -7.28 -7.07 23.14
N VAL A 252 -6.42 -8.06 22.92
CA VAL A 252 -6.74 -9.47 23.15
C VAL A 252 -7.02 -9.73 24.62
N THR A 253 -6.19 -9.21 25.51
CA THR A 253 -6.36 -9.36 26.96
C THR A 253 -7.68 -8.76 27.42
N THR A 254 -8.01 -7.55 26.97
CA THR A 254 -9.26 -6.87 27.30
C THR A 254 -10.49 -7.65 26.82
N ILE A 255 -10.42 -8.22 25.61
CA ILE A 255 -11.52 -9.03 25.04
C ILE A 255 -11.68 -10.36 25.79
N ILE A 256 -10.57 -11.04 26.11
CA ILE A 256 -10.57 -12.28 26.89
C ILE A 256 -11.14 -12.05 28.30
N GLN A 257 -10.74 -10.97 28.97
CA GLN A 257 -11.27 -10.58 30.27
C GLN A 257 -12.78 -10.29 30.18
N SER A 258 -13.18 -9.51 29.18
CA SER A 258 -14.58 -9.20 28.93
C SER A 258 -15.44 -10.46 28.68
N ALA A 259 -14.95 -11.39 27.87
CA ALA A 259 -15.64 -12.66 27.59
C ALA A 259 -15.72 -13.54 28.85
N SER A 260 -14.65 -13.55 29.65
CA SER A 260 -14.58 -14.29 30.92
C SER A 260 -15.59 -13.78 31.95
N SER A 261 -15.82 -12.47 32.01
CA SER A 261 -16.77 -11.87 32.97
C SER A 261 -18.22 -11.87 32.50
N LYS A 262 -18.47 -11.78 31.17
CA LYS A 262 -19.83 -11.67 30.61
C LYS A 262 -20.52 -13.00 30.40
N LEU A 263 -19.78 -14.08 30.16
CA LEU A 263 -20.35 -15.39 29.89
C LEU A 263 -20.77 -16.07 31.19
N LYS A 264 -22.03 -16.52 31.24
CA LYS A 264 -22.56 -17.21 32.41
C LYS A 264 -21.97 -18.62 32.51
N PRO A 265 -21.63 -19.10 33.73
CA PRO A 265 -21.31 -20.49 33.94
C PRO A 265 -22.47 -21.39 33.50
N LYS A 266 -22.13 -22.51 32.86
CA LYS A 266 -23.04 -23.60 32.53
C LYS A 266 -23.69 -24.08 33.82
N ALA A 267 -25.02 -24.15 33.82
CA ALA A 267 -25.79 -24.61 34.97
C ALA A 267 -25.31 -26.03 35.34
N GLY A 268 -24.66 -26.15 36.51
CA GLY A 268 -24.00 -27.38 36.98
C GLY A 268 -22.56 -27.22 37.46
N ALA A 269 -21.92 -26.05 37.27
CA ALA A 269 -20.54 -25.79 37.75
C ALA A 269 -20.44 -25.19 39.16
N LEU A 270 -21.56 -25.00 39.85
CA LEU A 270 -21.60 -24.42 41.20
C LEU A 270 -21.46 -25.53 42.26
N ASP A 271 -20.23 -25.95 42.50
CA ASP A 271 -19.84 -26.57 43.78
C ASP A 271 -18.54 -25.95 44.31
N TYR A 272 -18.31 -24.66 44.01
CA TYR A 272 -17.24 -23.91 44.64
C TYR A 272 -17.65 -22.47 44.93
N VAL A 273 -17.84 -22.19 46.21
CA VAL A 273 -18.02 -20.83 46.75
C VAL A 273 -16.63 -20.16 46.79
N PRO A 274 -16.44 -18.99 46.15
CA PRO A 274 -15.21 -18.23 46.28
C PRO A 274 -14.99 -17.85 47.75
N MET A 275 -13.80 -18.15 48.28
CA MET A 275 -13.44 -17.81 49.65
C MET A 275 -13.44 -16.29 49.82
N ASP A 276 -14.31 -15.79 50.68
CA ASP A 276 -14.46 -14.37 51.00
C ASP A 276 -13.22 -13.87 51.77
N LEU A 277 -12.37 -13.09 51.09
CA LEU A 277 -11.09 -12.60 51.61
C LEU A 277 -11.25 -11.54 52.71
N ASP A 278 -12.46 -11.00 52.92
CA ASP A 278 -12.72 -9.99 53.96
C ASP A 278 -12.76 -10.56 55.39
N ARG A 279 -12.80 -11.90 55.55
CA ARG A 279 -12.73 -12.53 56.88
C ARG A 279 -11.32 -12.59 57.48
N ILE A 280 -10.26 -12.42 56.68
CA ILE A 280 -8.88 -12.62 57.16
C ILE A 280 -8.33 -11.39 57.91
N GLN A 281 -8.88 -10.18 57.68
CA GLN A 281 -8.41 -8.97 58.37
C GLN A 281 -8.99 -8.76 59.78
N ALA A 282 -9.99 -9.55 60.19
CA ALA A 282 -10.64 -9.39 61.50
C ALA A 282 -9.94 -10.12 62.66
N PHE A 283 -8.90 -10.94 62.43
CA PHE A 283 -8.27 -11.75 63.47
C PHE A 283 -6.94 -11.23 64.03
N ASN A 284 -6.34 -10.17 63.47
CA ASN A 284 -5.02 -9.67 63.91
C ASN A 284 -5.03 -8.27 64.56
N GLY A 285 -6.20 -7.70 64.86
CA GLY A 285 -6.33 -6.34 65.40
C GLY A 285 -6.57 -6.21 66.91
N GLY A 286 -6.63 -7.29 67.68
CA GLY A 286 -7.11 -7.22 69.07
C GLY A 286 -6.47 -8.22 70.01
N ASN A 287 -5.22 -7.96 70.43
CA ASN A 287 -4.75 -8.25 71.80
C ASN A 287 -3.32 -7.72 72.00
N ARG A 288 -3.23 -6.46 72.43
CA ARG A 288 -2.14 -5.98 73.29
C ARG A 288 -2.80 -5.31 74.49
N LYS A 289 -2.80 -6.00 75.62
CA LYS A 289 -2.74 -5.39 76.95
C LYS A 289 -1.34 -5.63 77.47
#